data_AF-A0AAX4J3K4-F1
#
_entry.id   AF-A0AAX4J3K4-F1
#
_cell.length_a   1.000
_cell.length_b   1.000
_cell.length_c   1.000
_cell.angle_alpha   90.00
_cell.angle_beta   90.00
_cell.angle_gamma   90.00
#
_symmetry.space_group_name_H-M   'P 1'
#
loop_
_entity.id
_entity.type
_entity.pdbx_description
1 polymer ?
#
loop_
_entity_poly.entity_id
_entity_poly.type
_entity_poly.pdbx_seq_one_letter_code
_entity_poly.pdbx_strand_id
1 'polypeptide(L)'
;MCGMKPGDRRSGLSQQVIQTQLPAHVRYACTHLVHHLEQAKMKVKDNDEFHQFIKVHLLHWLEALSILGQPGKAIDLADRLVRVVEVFDFLQDSDSFAFNHMSTFSQYPLQLYWSALSFSPTASIVRQTFHDCIPKCIAFQTSHETSWPPLIRSMIPEGDPEVDYKELKISSLAVSPDSSLVAGGYHYNMIQIWSMSTGEPLHRIFLDTIENDDNGHQCHSVSILVFSGDSKHLITTSFQMQCFHIYKTECGSLERIISNMDGDVCHIDASLEGDIFASAHEAGAVALWSISTGKRLRLLLSPANSIAESPTTTSPEYVGFSADSRSVAAIFFNDDETCIWDTTTGHLVRTIQRNKPYITSHTHFWNTPPFGTPKNEAILTALLSLINY
;
A
#
# COMPACT_ATOMS: atom_id res chain seq x y z
N MET A 1 30.16 -16.19 3.44
CA MET A 1 30.02 -17.64 3.07
C MET A 1 30.37 -17.84 1.59
N CYS A 2 30.51 -19.09 1.12
CA CYS A 2 30.59 -19.45 -0.32
C CYS A 2 31.80 -18.95 -1.14
N GLY A 3 32.90 -18.50 -0.51
CA GLY A 3 34.10 -18.03 -1.22
C GLY A 3 33.93 -16.68 -1.95
N MET A 4 32.84 -15.95 -1.67
CA MET A 4 32.54 -14.66 -2.28
C MET A 4 33.47 -13.54 -1.76
N LYS A 5 33.66 -12.52 -2.59
CA LYS A 5 34.25 -11.24 -2.24
C LYS A 5 33.16 -10.16 -2.15
N PRO A 6 33.39 -9.04 -1.42
CA PRO A 6 32.40 -7.96 -1.26
C PRO A 6 31.83 -7.40 -2.56
N GLY A 7 32.57 -7.47 -3.67
CA GLY A 7 32.11 -7.01 -4.99
C GLY A 7 31.38 -8.05 -5.84
N ASP A 8 31.25 -9.29 -5.38
CA ASP A 8 30.66 -10.36 -6.17
C ASP A 8 29.14 -10.27 -6.17
N ARG A 9 28.54 -10.30 -7.37
CA ARG A 9 27.08 -10.33 -7.53
C ARG A 9 26.52 -11.69 -7.18
N ARG A 10 25.35 -11.71 -6.55
CA ARG A 10 24.55 -12.93 -6.30
C ARG A 10 24.24 -13.68 -7.59
N SER A 11 23.99 -12.98 -8.70
CA SER A 11 23.71 -13.59 -10.01
C SER A 11 24.88 -14.41 -10.57
N GLY A 12 26.11 -14.21 -10.08
CA GLY A 12 27.29 -14.99 -10.46
C GLY A 12 27.37 -16.37 -9.78
N LEU A 13 26.51 -16.66 -8.81
CA LEU A 13 26.52 -17.94 -8.08
C LEU A 13 25.65 -18.98 -8.78
N SER A 14 26.21 -20.16 -9.04
CA SER A 14 25.44 -21.29 -9.53
C SER A 14 24.70 -22.00 -8.39
N GLN A 15 23.56 -22.61 -8.71
CA GLN A 15 22.75 -23.35 -7.73
C GLN A 15 23.51 -24.51 -7.06
N GLN A 16 24.49 -25.10 -7.77
CA GLN A 16 25.37 -26.15 -7.25
C GLN A 16 26.33 -25.62 -6.18
N VAL A 17 26.89 -24.42 -6.36
CA VAL A 17 27.75 -23.76 -5.35
C VAL A 17 26.93 -23.44 -4.09
N ILE A 18 25.69 -22.97 -4.26
CA ILE A 18 24.80 -22.70 -3.13
C ILE A 18 24.49 -23.99 -2.36
N GLN A 19 24.14 -25.08 -3.05
CA GLN A 19 23.81 -26.35 -2.39
C GLN A 19 24.98 -27.00 -1.65
N THR A 20 26.21 -26.79 -2.12
CA THR A 20 27.42 -27.35 -1.51
C THR A 20 27.91 -26.52 -0.31
N GLN A 21 27.74 -25.20 -0.35
CA GLN A 21 28.24 -24.28 0.68
C GLN A 21 27.19 -23.94 1.76
N LEU A 22 25.89 -24.04 1.44
CA LEU A 22 24.77 -23.86 2.37
C LEU A 22 24.00 -25.19 2.52
N PRO A 23 24.25 -25.94 3.61
CA PRO A 23 23.59 -27.21 3.87
C PRO A 23 22.05 -27.09 3.88
N ALA A 24 21.36 -28.16 3.50
CA ALA A 24 19.89 -28.18 3.39
C ALA A 24 19.18 -27.75 4.69
N HIS A 25 19.71 -28.14 5.85
CA HIS A 25 19.15 -27.77 7.15
C HIS A 25 19.28 -26.26 7.45
N VAL A 26 20.39 -25.62 7.05
CA VAL A 26 20.56 -24.16 7.22
C VAL A 26 19.58 -23.42 6.32
N ARG A 27 19.43 -23.85 5.06
CA ARG A 27 18.46 -23.26 4.13
C ARG A 27 17.05 -23.33 4.68
N TYR A 28 16.64 -24.50 5.18
CA TYR A 28 15.34 -24.70 5.80
C TYR A 28 15.15 -23.82 7.04
N ALA A 29 16.15 -23.77 7.93
CA ALA A 29 16.09 -22.94 9.13
C ALA A 29 15.92 -21.46 8.76
N CYS A 30 16.75 -20.93 7.85
CA CYS A 30 16.68 -19.51 7.47
C CYS A 30 15.31 -19.12 6.87
N THR A 31 14.64 -20.02 6.14
CA THR A 31 13.35 -19.72 5.51
C THR A 31 12.13 -19.98 6.40
N HIS A 32 12.25 -20.86 7.40
CA HIS A 32 11.09 -21.29 8.21
C HIS A 32 11.21 -20.94 9.70
N LEU A 33 12.30 -20.29 10.15
CA LEU A 33 12.52 -19.94 11.55
C LEU A 33 11.33 -19.19 12.17
N VAL A 34 10.88 -18.12 11.51
CA VAL A 34 9.78 -17.27 12.02
C VAL A 34 8.43 -18.00 11.99
N HIS A 35 8.23 -18.83 10.98
CA HIS A 35 7.01 -19.65 10.88
C HIS A 35 6.89 -20.63 12.04
N HIS A 36 7.99 -21.29 12.43
CA HIS A 36 8.00 -22.19 13.58
C HIS A 36 7.80 -21.45 14.90
N LEU A 37 8.35 -20.23 15.05
CA LEU A 37 8.13 -19.41 16.23
C LEU A 37 6.65 -19.01 16.41
N GLU A 38 5.99 -18.62 15.32
CA GLU A 38 4.57 -18.31 15.31
C GLU A 38 3.71 -19.52 15.68
N GLN A 39 3.97 -20.68 15.06
CA GLN A 39 3.24 -21.91 15.35
C GLN A 39 3.43 -22.38 16.79
N ALA A 40 4.65 -22.22 17.33
CA ALA A 40 4.95 -22.53 18.71
C ALA A 40 4.33 -21.54 19.70
N LYS A 41 3.72 -20.43 19.22
CA LYS A 41 3.16 -19.33 20.04
C LYS A 41 4.16 -18.82 21.08
N MET A 42 5.44 -18.84 20.72
CA MET A 42 6.50 -18.39 21.62
C MET A 42 6.51 -16.88 21.66
N LYS A 43 6.28 -16.31 22.85
CA LYS A 43 6.52 -14.89 23.10
C LYS A 43 8.00 -14.71 23.37
N VAL A 44 8.70 -14.16 22.38
CA VAL A 44 10.11 -13.77 22.50
C VAL A 44 10.21 -12.53 23.38
N LYS A 45 11.17 -12.52 24.30
CA LYS A 45 11.40 -11.44 25.28
C LYS A 45 12.86 -11.01 25.30
N ASP A 46 13.09 -9.75 25.64
CA ASP A 46 13.95 -9.29 26.73
C ASP A 46 15.14 -10.18 27.11
N ASN A 47 16.13 -10.41 26.24
CA ASN A 47 17.37 -11.16 26.51
C ASN A 47 17.19 -12.67 26.65
N ASP A 48 16.15 -13.22 26.03
CA ASP A 48 16.01 -14.65 25.86
C ASP A 48 17.06 -15.24 24.90
N GLU A 49 17.09 -16.58 24.82
CA GLU A 49 18.03 -17.31 23.97
C GLU A 49 17.89 -16.93 22.50
N PHE A 50 16.68 -16.62 22.05
CA PHE A 50 16.42 -16.23 20.67
C PHE A 50 16.99 -14.84 20.35
N HIS A 51 16.82 -13.89 21.25
CA HIS A 51 17.39 -12.56 21.11
C HIS A 51 18.92 -12.59 21.10
N GLN A 52 19.54 -13.38 21.98
CA GLN A 52 21.00 -13.57 21.97
C GLN A 52 21.45 -14.21 20.65
N PHE A 53 20.70 -15.20 20.15
CA PHE A 53 20.99 -15.82 18.86
C PHE A 53 20.94 -14.80 17.71
N ILE A 54 19.89 -13.98 17.63
CA ILE A 54 19.74 -12.98 16.56
C ILE A 54 20.80 -11.88 16.68
N LYS A 55 21.17 -11.43 17.88
CA LYS A 55 22.26 -10.46 18.06
C LYS A 55 23.61 -10.93 17.52
N VAL A 56 23.84 -12.24 17.45
CA VAL A 56 25.05 -12.84 16.86
C VAL A 56 24.85 -13.14 15.38
N HIS A 57 23.67 -13.60 14.98
CA HIS A 57 23.43 -14.22 13.67
C HIS A 57 22.56 -13.41 12.70
N LEU A 58 22.11 -12.19 13.04
CA LEU A 58 21.28 -11.36 12.16
C LEU A 58 21.91 -11.16 10.77
N LEU A 59 23.15 -10.67 10.70
CA LEU A 59 23.81 -10.42 9.41
C LEU A 59 24.05 -11.71 8.62
N HIS A 60 24.38 -12.80 9.31
CA HIS A 60 24.54 -14.12 8.71
C HIS A 60 23.22 -14.65 8.12
N TRP A 61 22.10 -14.38 8.80
CA TRP A 61 20.77 -14.76 8.35
C TRP A 61 20.35 -13.95 7.11
N LEU A 62 20.58 -12.63 7.10
CA LEU A 62 20.34 -11.77 5.93
C LEU A 62 21.23 -12.16 4.74
N GLU A 63 22.52 -12.47 4.98
CA GLU A 63 23.43 -12.97 3.96
C GLU A 63 22.91 -14.27 3.35
N ALA A 64 22.50 -15.23 4.18
CA ALA A 64 21.99 -16.52 3.73
C ALA A 64 20.71 -16.37 2.88
N LEU A 65 19.75 -15.55 3.32
CA LEU A 65 18.51 -15.28 2.57
C LEU A 65 18.77 -14.57 1.25
N SER A 66 19.75 -13.67 1.23
CA SER A 66 20.20 -13.03 0.00
C SER A 66 20.83 -14.02 -0.99
N ILE A 67 21.74 -14.88 -0.51
CA ILE A 67 22.39 -15.91 -1.34
C ILE A 67 21.33 -16.86 -1.94
N LEU A 68 20.29 -17.19 -1.17
CA LEU A 68 19.16 -18.00 -1.64
C LEU A 68 18.30 -17.30 -2.70
N GLY A 69 18.51 -16.00 -2.95
CA GLY A 69 17.71 -15.20 -3.86
C GLY A 69 16.30 -14.96 -3.36
N GLN A 70 16.12 -14.92 -2.04
CA GLN A 70 14.84 -14.63 -1.40
C GLN A 70 14.95 -13.42 -0.47
N PRO A 71 15.44 -12.25 -0.95
CA PRO A 71 15.59 -11.07 -0.10
C PRO A 71 14.26 -10.50 0.37
N GLY A 72 13.19 -10.54 -0.45
CA GLY A 72 11.85 -10.12 -0.04
C GLY A 72 11.31 -10.92 1.16
N LYS A 73 11.67 -12.20 1.26
CA LYS A 73 11.35 -13.00 2.46
C LYS A 73 12.10 -12.52 3.70
N ALA A 74 13.30 -11.96 3.57
CA ALA A 74 14.02 -11.44 4.74
C ALA A 74 13.26 -10.30 5.40
N ILE A 75 12.64 -9.42 4.61
CA ILE A 75 11.80 -8.32 5.14
C ILE A 75 10.48 -8.86 5.68
N ASP A 76 9.78 -9.74 4.95
CA ASP A 76 8.54 -10.35 5.45
C ASP A 76 8.76 -11.04 6.80
N LEU A 77 9.87 -11.80 6.92
CA LEU A 77 10.24 -12.49 8.15
C LEU A 77 10.66 -11.51 9.25
N ALA A 78 11.33 -10.39 8.92
CA ALA A 78 11.68 -9.36 9.88
C ALA A 78 10.45 -8.62 10.43
N ASP A 79 9.51 -8.20 9.57
CA ASP A 79 8.25 -7.57 9.96
C ASP A 79 7.42 -8.52 10.85
N ARG A 80 7.32 -9.80 10.45
CA ARG A 80 6.62 -10.82 11.24
C ARG A 80 7.29 -11.07 12.59
N LEU A 81 8.62 -11.04 12.68
CA LEU A 81 9.33 -11.14 13.95
C LEU A 81 9.00 -9.97 14.87
N VAL A 82 8.96 -8.73 14.36
CA VAL A 82 8.61 -7.54 15.15
C VAL A 82 7.20 -7.67 15.74
N ARG A 83 6.25 -8.26 15.01
CA ARG A 83 4.86 -8.45 15.49
C ARG A 83 4.70 -9.48 16.62
N VAL A 84 5.64 -10.43 16.77
CA VAL A 84 5.54 -11.54 17.74
C VAL A 84 6.25 -11.21 19.08
N VAL A 85 6.98 -10.10 19.14
CA VAL A 85 7.88 -9.75 20.25
C VAL A 85 7.27 -8.65 21.13
N GLU A 86 7.43 -8.76 22.46
CA GLU A 86 6.85 -7.83 23.44
C GLU A 86 7.62 -6.51 23.64
N VAL A 87 8.80 -6.35 23.02
CA VAL A 87 9.47 -5.10 22.54
C VAL A 87 10.97 -5.35 22.50
N PHE A 88 11.59 -5.29 21.31
CA PHE A 88 13.04 -5.18 21.20
C PHE A 88 13.41 -4.05 20.25
N ASP A 89 13.91 -2.93 20.77
CA ASP A 89 14.42 -1.81 19.95
C ASP A 89 15.42 -2.31 18.90
N PHE A 90 16.20 -3.34 19.25
CA PHE A 90 17.12 -4.02 18.33
C PHE A 90 16.43 -4.64 17.11
N LEU A 91 15.28 -5.29 17.27
CA LEU A 91 14.57 -5.93 16.16
C LEU A 91 13.88 -4.89 15.27
N GLN A 92 13.36 -3.81 15.85
CA GLN A 92 12.83 -2.69 15.08
C GLN A 92 13.93 -1.98 14.28
N ASP A 93 15.11 -1.80 14.88
CA ASP A 93 16.29 -1.30 14.17
C ASP A 93 16.81 -2.30 13.13
N SER A 94 16.67 -3.61 13.38
CA SER A 94 17.02 -4.68 12.43
C SER A 94 16.11 -4.70 11.21
N ASP A 95 14.81 -4.49 11.42
CA ASP A 95 13.85 -4.33 10.33
C ASP A 95 14.22 -3.10 9.51
N SER A 96 14.45 -1.95 10.16
CA SER A 96 14.91 -0.73 9.49
C SER A 96 16.22 -0.92 8.72
N PHE A 97 17.19 -1.66 9.29
CA PHE A 97 18.46 -1.97 8.66
C PHE A 97 18.31 -2.86 7.43
N ALA A 98 17.59 -3.98 7.57
CA ALA A 98 17.33 -4.91 6.47
C ALA A 98 16.55 -4.22 5.34
N PHE A 99 15.62 -3.37 5.71
CA PHE A 99 14.83 -2.58 4.78
C PHE A 99 15.69 -1.61 3.96
N ASN A 100 16.44 -0.74 4.62
CA ASN A 100 17.18 0.34 3.95
C ASN A 100 18.31 -0.19 3.05
N HIS A 101 18.87 -1.35 3.37
CA HIS A 101 19.99 -1.94 2.62
C HIS A 101 19.58 -3.09 1.72
N MET A 102 18.27 -3.36 1.56
CA MET A 102 17.75 -4.50 0.79
C MET A 102 18.30 -4.56 -0.62
N SER A 103 18.20 -3.46 -1.38
CA SER A 103 18.66 -3.41 -2.78
C SER A 103 20.15 -3.77 -2.91
N THR A 104 20.94 -3.35 -1.92
CA THR A 104 22.38 -3.57 -1.88
C THR A 104 22.68 -5.03 -1.59
N PHE A 105 22.15 -5.59 -0.51
CA PHE A 105 22.49 -6.97 -0.15
C PHE A 105 21.86 -7.99 -1.09
N SER A 106 20.70 -7.70 -1.69
CA SER A 106 20.04 -8.58 -2.66
C SER A 106 20.91 -8.84 -3.89
N GLN A 107 21.63 -7.81 -4.33
CA GLN A 107 22.55 -7.90 -5.47
C GLN A 107 23.95 -8.35 -5.03
N TYR A 108 24.42 -7.87 -3.86
CA TYR A 108 25.76 -8.10 -3.34
C TYR A 108 25.69 -8.50 -1.85
N PRO A 109 25.48 -9.79 -1.53
CA PRO A 109 25.25 -10.26 -0.16
C PRO A 109 26.30 -9.78 0.86
N LEU A 110 27.58 -9.74 0.47
CA LEU A 110 28.67 -9.36 1.37
C LEU A 110 28.80 -7.83 1.60
N GLN A 111 28.09 -7.00 0.83
CA GLN A 111 28.03 -5.55 1.10
C GLN A 111 27.28 -5.23 2.41
N LEU A 112 26.56 -6.19 3.00
CA LEU A 112 26.01 -6.09 4.36
C LEU A 112 27.08 -5.66 5.38
N TYR A 113 28.27 -6.23 5.28
CA TYR A 113 29.34 -5.98 6.24
C TYR A 113 30.15 -4.71 5.92
N TRP A 114 30.04 -4.21 4.69
CA TRP A 114 30.83 -3.08 4.19
C TRP A 114 29.95 -1.83 4.12
N SER A 115 29.25 -1.63 3.00
CA SER A 115 28.45 -0.42 2.81
C SER A 115 27.28 -0.34 3.80
N ALA A 116 26.54 -1.43 4.03
CA ALA A 116 25.32 -1.35 4.82
C ALA A 116 25.60 -0.92 6.27
N LEU A 117 26.53 -1.57 6.97
CA LEU A 117 26.92 -1.16 8.33
C LEU A 117 27.57 0.22 8.38
N SER A 118 28.45 0.57 7.43
CA SER A 118 29.16 1.86 7.44
C SER A 118 28.24 3.06 7.19
N PHE A 119 27.22 2.89 6.34
CA PHE A 119 26.27 3.96 6.00
C PHE A 119 24.98 3.93 6.85
N SER A 120 24.82 2.96 7.75
CA SER A 120 23.71 2.97 8.71
C SER A 120 23.84 4.13 9.71
N PRO A 121 22.75 4.73 10.20
CA PRO A 121 22.78 5.85 11.15
C PRO A 121 23.61 5.54 12.40
N THR A 122 24.21 6.57 13.00
CA THR A 122 25.10 6.37 14.17
C THR A 122 24.37 5.85 15.41
N ALA A 123 23.07 6.15 15.58
CA ALA A 123 22.26 5.59 16.66
C ALA A 123 21.67 4.20 16.36
N SER A 124 21.90 3.61 15.18
CA SER A 124 21.42 2.27 14.87
C SER A 124 22.05 1.25 15.83
N ILE A 125 21.19 0.48 16.51
CA ILE A 125 21.58 -0.55 17.47
C ILE A 125 22.28 -1.71 16.74
N VAL A 126 21.84 -2.06 15.53
CA VAL A 126 22.50 -3.05 14.66
C VAL A 126 23.91 -2.60 14.33
N ARG A 127 24.09 -1.33 13.91
CA ARG A 127 25.43 -0.80 13.63
C ARG A 127 26.33 -0.87 14.86
N GLN A 128 25.83 -0.53 16.04
CA GLN A 128 26.59 -0.59 17.30
C GLN A 128 26.92 -2.04 17.67
N THR A 129 25.98 -2.97 17.49
CA THR A 129 26.15 -4.39 17.83
C THR A 129 27.19 -5.07 16.93
N PHE A 130 27.20 -4.75 15.64
CA PHE A 130 28.12 -5.32 14.65
C PHE A 130 29.29 -4.40 14.28
N HIS A 131 29.66 -3.46 15.16
CA HIS A 131 30.71 -2.48 14.89
C HIS A 131 32.06 -3.16 14.55
N ASP A 132 32.37 -4.29 15.19
CA ASP A 132 33.60 -5.05 14.95
C ASP A 132 33.67 -5.68 13.55
N CYS A 133 32.53 -5.84 12.88
CA CYS A 133 32.48 -6.33 11.50
C CYS A 133 32.84 -5.24 10.47
N ILE A 134 32.84 -3.97 10.85
CA ILE A 134 33.12 -2.85 9.95
C ILE A 134 34.61 -2.83 9.57
N PRO A 135 34.96 -2.88 8.28
CA PRO A 135 36.34 -2.78 7.85
C PRO A 135 37.00 -1.48 8.31
N LYS A 136 38.16 -1.59 8.96
CA LYS A 136 38.93 -0.44 9.49
C LYS A 136 39.25 0.62 8.42
N CYS A 137 39.32 0.23 7.14
CA CYS A 137 39.57 1.13 6.02
C CYS A 137 38.41 2.07 5.67
N ILE A 138 37.18 1.76 6.09
CA ILE A 138 35.96 2.55 5.79
C ILE A 138 35.44 3.27 7.04
N ALA A 139 35.99 2.98 8.22
CA ALA A 139 35.60 3.58 9.50
C ALA A 139 35.62 5.13 9.53
N PHE A 140 36.31 5.78 8.59
CA PHE A 140 36.39 7.24 8.47
C PHE A 140 35.30 7.87 7.58
N GLN A 141 34.55 7.08 6.82
CA GLN A 141 33.45 7.53 5.96
C GLN A 141 32.13 7.04 6.54
N THR A 142 31.71 7.65 7.63
CA THR A 142 30.45 7.30 8.31
C THR A 142 29.31 8.18 7.83
N SER A 143 28.09 7.65 7.83
CA SER A 143 26.89 8.47 7.66
C SER A 143 26.85 9.59 8.72
N HIS A 144 26.43 10.78 8.30
CA HIS A 144 26.17 11.92 9.20
C HIS A 144 24.78 11.85 9.85
N GLU A 145 23.99 10.84 9.49
CA GLU A 145 22.64 10.64 9.99
C GLU A 145 22.65 10.00 11.38
N THR A 146 21.87 10.57 12.28
CA THR A 146 21.76 10.10 13.66
C THR A 146 20.70 9.01 13.81
N SER A 147 19.62 9.08 13.04
CA SER A 147 18.50 8.14 13.02
C SER A 147 18.14 7.74 11.59
N TRP A 148 17.44 6.62 11.43
CA TRP A 148 16.88 6.26 10.13
C TRP A 148 15.97 7.38 9.60
N PRO A 149 16.01 7.69 8.30
CA PRO A 149 15.14 8.69 7.71
C PRO A 149 13.66 8.28 7.86
N PRO A 150 12.73 9.24 8.01
CA PRO A 150 11.30 8.95 8.09
C PRO A 150 10.74 8.44 6.75
N LEU A 151 11.44 8.73 5.65
CA LEU A 151 11.16 8.14 4.35
C LEU A 151 11.68 6.70 4.37
N ILE A 152 10.77 5.77 4.65
CA ILE A 152 11.10 4.36 4.72
C ILE A 152 11.33 3.81 3.31
N ARG A 153 10.45 4.08 2.33
CA ARG A 153 10.50 3.52 0.96
C ARG A 153 10.18 4.52 -0.14
N SER A 154 10.83 4.36 -1.28
CA SER A 154 10.35 4.87 -2.57
C SER A 154 9.93 3.69 -3.44
N MET A 155 8.64 3.59 -3.75
CA MET A 155 8.11 2.59 -4.69
C MET A 155 8.06 3.23 -6.06
N ILE A 156 9.04 2.88 -6.87
CA ILE A 156 9.17 3.40 -8.23
C ILE A 156 8.49 2.38 -9.16
N PRO A 157 7.69 2.82 -10.13
CA PRO A 157 7.20 1.92 -11.16
C PRO A 157 8.39 1.39 -11.95
N GLU A 158 8.68 0.09 -11.85
CA GLU A 158 9.71 -0.57 -12.66
C GLU A 158 9.06 -1.21 -13.89
N GLY A 159 9.61 -0.97 -15.08
CA GLY A 159 9.34 -1.82 -16.24
C GLY A 159 10.17 -1.46 -17.47
N ASP A 160 9.60 -1.76 -18.65
CA ASP A 160 10.25 -1.69 -19.96
C ASP A 160 11.22 -0.50 -20.12
N PRO A 161 12.51 -0.74 -20.43
CA PRO A 161 13.53 0.32 -20.55
C PRO A 161 13.21 1.39 -21.61
N GLU A 162 12.27 1.10 -22.51
CA GLU A 162 11.84 1.99 -23.58
C GLU A 162 10.84 3.06 -23.12
N VAL A 163 10.21 2.89 -21.95
CA VAL A 163 9.27 3.86 -21.39
C VAL A 163 10.01 4.75 -20.39
N ASP A 164 10.05 6.07 -20.64
CA ASP A 164 10.60 7.02 -19.67
C ASP A 164 9.61 7.22 -18.52
N TYR A 165 9.75 6.40 -17.47
CA TYR A 165 8.93 6.46 -16.27
C TYR A 165 9.09 7.77 -15.48
N LYS A 166 10.06 8.65 -15.81
CA LYS A 166 10.25 9.92 -15.11
C LYS A 166 9.15 10.94 -15.36
N GLU A 167 8.38 10.78 -16.43
CA GLU A 167 7.26 11.68 -16.77
C GLU A 167 5.90 11.16 -16.28
N LEU A 168 5.85 9.96 -15.71
CA LEU A 168 4.60 9.39 -15.20
C LEU A 168 4.20 10.04 -13.89
N LYS A 169 3.23 10.95 -13.98
CA LYS A 169 2.57 11.51 -12.81
C LYS A 169 1.63 10.46 -12.20
N ILE A 170 1.60 10.40 -10.88
CA ILE A 170 0.63 9.60 -10.14
C ILE A 170 -0.65 10.42 -10.01
N SER A 171 -1.78 9.82 -10.37
CA SER A 171 -3.10 10.44 -10.32
C SER A 171 -3.92 9.93 -9.13
N SER A 172 -3.65 8.71 -8.64
CA SER A 172 -4.32 8.16 -7.45
C SER A 172 -3.45 7.11 -6.73
N LEU A 173 -3.71 6.95 -5.43
CA LEU A 173 -3.06 5.96 -4.57
C LEU A 173 -4.10 5.27 -3.70
N ALA A 174 -3.99 3.95 -3.58
CA ALA A 174 -4.82 3.13 -2.70
C ALA A 174 -3.96 2.16 -1.90
N VAL A 175 -4.33 1.93 -0.65
CA VAL A 175 -3.72 0.93 0.25
C VAL A 175 -4.80 -0.08 0.62
N SER A 176 -4.47 -1.36 0.56
CA SER A 176 -5.39 -2.44 0.90
C SER A 176 -5.70 -2.47 2.40
N PRO A 177 -6.92 -2.86 2.83
CA PRO A 177 -7.30 -2.90 4.24
C PRO A 177 -6.38 -3.74 5.15
N ASP A 178 -5.93 -4.89 4.66
CA ASP A 178 -4.94 -5.75 5.32
C ASP A 178 -3.50 -5.19 5.33
N SER A 179 -3.28 -4.01 4.75
CA SER A 179 -1.99 -3.32 4.65
C SER A 179 -0.89 -4.14 3.94
N SER A 180 -1.27 -5.12 3.13
CA SER A 180 -0.33 -5.96 2.38
C SER A 180 0.02 -5.40 1.00
N LEU A 181 -0.86 -4.58 0.43
CA LEU A 181 -0.74 -4.06 -0.93
C LEU A 181 -0.93 -2.55 -0.99
N VAL A 182 -0.28 -1.96 -2.00
CA VAL A 182 -0.49 -0.57 -2.42
C VAL A 182 -0.62 -0.54 -3.93
N ALA A 183 -1.56 0.27 -4.42
CA ALA A 183 -1.80 0.47 -5.84
C ALA A 183 -1.64 1.94 -6.18
N GLY A 184 -0.99 2.20 -7.31
CA GLY A 184 -0.72 3.53 -7.84
C GLY A 184 -1.29 3.62 -9.24
N GLY A 185 -2.20 4.56 -9.41
CA GLY A 185 -2.80 4.91 -10.68
C GLY A 185 -1.99 6.03 -11.28
N TYR A 186 -1.55 5.85 -12.52
CA TYR A 186 -0.75 6.81 -13.25
C TYR A 186 -1.57 7.41 -14.37
N HIS A 187 -1.10 8.53 -14.90
CA HIS A 187 -1.56 8.97 -16.22
C HIS A 187 -1.24 7.88 -17.26
N TYR A 188 -1.95 7.91 -18.39
CA TYR A 188 -1.89 6.89 -19.44
C TYR A 188 -2.41 5.51 -19.02
N ASN A 189 -3.40 5.49 -18.12
CA ASN A 189 -4.16 4.27 -17.81
C ASN A 189 -3.31 3.12 -17.26
N MET A 190 -2.14 3.43 -16.70
CA MET A 190 -1.28 2.42 -16.07
C MET A 190 -1.59 2.37 -14.57
N ILE A 191 -1.80 1.17 -14.07
CA ILE A 191 -1.90 0.88 -12.64
C ILE A 191 -0.76 -0.08 -12.30
N GLN A 192 -0.02 0.27 -11.25
CA GLN A 192 0.99 -0.61 -10.68
C GLN A 192 0.57 -0.98 -9.26
N ILE A 193 0.67 -2.26 -8.93
CA ILE A 193 0.46 -2.80 -7.59
C ILE A 193 1.82 -3.24 -7.04
N TRP A 194 2.11 -2.88 -5.80
CA TRP A 194 3.30 -3.32 -5.07
C TRP A 194 2.92 -4.06 -3.80
N SER A 195 3.83 -4.90 -3.36
CA SER A 195 3.82 -5.44 -2.00
C SER A 195 4.22 -4.35 -1.02
N MET A 196 3.40 -4.12 0.01
CA MET A 196 3.72 -3.15 1.06
C MET A 196 4.89 -3.60 1.93
N SER A 197 5.07 -4.92 2.13
CA SER A 197 6.17 -5.47 2.93
C SER A 197 7.49 -5.46 2.17
N THR A 198 7.52 -5.91 0.90
CA THR A 198 8.77 -6.02 0.12
C THR A 198 9.08 -4.80 -0.74
N GLY A 199 8.07 -4.01 -1.11
CA GLY A 199 8.22 -2.87 -2.02
C GLY A 199 8.38 -3.27 -3.48
N GLU A 200 8.33 -4.58 -3.75
CA GLU A 200 8.47 -5.11 -5.09
C GLU A 200 7.19 -4.87 -5.89
N PRO A 201 7.31 -4.49 -7.17
CA PRO A 201 6.18 -4.42 -8.08
C PRO A 201 5.64 -5.84 -8.30
N LEU A 202 4.36 -6.04 -7.98
CA LEU A 202 3.68 -7.33 -8.14
C LEU A 202 3.00 -7.42 -9.49
N HIS A 203 2.12 -6.46 -9.78
CA HIS A 203 1.27 -6.49 -10.97
C HIS A 203 1.26 -5.15 -11.66
N ARG A 204 1.37 -5.19 -12.98
CA ARG A 204 1.21 -4.04 -13.85
C ARG A 204 -0.01 -4.26 -14.73
N ILE A 205 -0.90 -3.28 -14.72
CA ILE A 205 -2.18 -3.33 -15.43
C ILE A 205 -2.24 -2.10 -16.33
N PHE A 206 -2.55 -2.30 -17.60
CA PHE A 206 -2.89 -1.23 -18.54
C PHE A 206 -4.39 -1.30 -18.82
N LEU A 207 -5.10 -0.18 -18.71
CA LEU A 207 -6.51 -0.11 -19.07
C LEU A 207 -6.60 0.18 -20.57
N ASP A 208 -7.28 -0.71 -21.32
CA ASP A 208 -7.33 -0.70 -22.80
C ASP A 208 -8.16 0.44 -23.42
N THR A 209 -8.53 1.46 -22.65
CA THR A 209 -9.40 2.55 -23.14
C THR A 209 -8.57 3.74 -23.60
N ILE A 210 -7.94 3.61 -24.77
CA ILE A 210 -7.38 4.75 -25.50
C ILE A 210 -8.48 5.27 -26.43
N GLU A 211 -9.40 6.07 -25.90
CA GLU A 211 -10.11 7.00 -26.76
C GLU A 211 -9.20 8.21 -26.96
N ASN A 212 -8.72 8.38 -28.19
CA ASN A 212 -8.09 9.63 -28.59
C ASN A 212 -9.18 10.71 -28.52
N ASP A 213 -8.83 11.91 -28.06
CA ASP A 213 -9.73 13.05 -28.25
C ASP A 213 -9.98 13.28 -29.76
N ASP A 214 -11.00 14.08 -30.11
CA ASP A 214 -11.32 14.43 -31.50
C ASP A 214 -10.15 15.05 -32.28
N ASN A 215 -9.06 15.42 -31.59
CA ASN A 215 -7.83 15.98 -32.14
C ASN A 215 -6.64 15.00 -32.18
N GLY A 216 -6.83 13.73 -31.80
CA GLY A 216 -5.79 12.70 -31.79
C GLY A 216 -4.84 12.73 -30.57
N HIS A 217 -5.11 13.53 -29.55
CA HIS A 217 -4.35 13.50 -28.29
C HIS A 217 -4.84 12.36 -27.41
N GLN A 218 -3.88 11.64 -26.82
CA GLN A 218 -4.17 10.68 -25.76
C GLN A 218 -4.68 11.43 -24.54
N CYS A 219 -5.96 11.27 -24.20
CA CYS A 219 -6.49 11.90 -23.01
C CYS A 219 -5.93 11.20 -21.77
N HIS A 220 -5.27 11.96 -20.89
CA HIS A 220 -4.69 11.42 -19.67
C HIS A 220 -5.77 11.22 -18.61
N SER A 221 -6.47 10.09 -18.67
CA SER A 221 -7.52 9.78 -17.69
C SER A 221 -6.94 9.62 -16.28
N VAL A 222 -7.56 10.28 -15.30
CA VAL A 222 -7.28 10.07 -13.87
C VAL A 222 -8.03 8.81 -13.44
N SER A 223 -7.29 7.77 -13.09
CA SER A 223 -7.88 6.54 -12.55
C SER A 223 -8.12 6.72 -11.05
N ILE A 224 -9.34 6.51 -10.58
CA ILE A 224 -9.65 6.39 -9.15
C ILE A 224 -9.47 4.93 -8.76
N LEU A 225 -8.83 4.67 -7.62
CA LEU A 225 -8.49 3.34 -7.14
C LEU A 225 -9.04 3.09 -5.73
N VAL A 226 -9.66 1.94 -5.52
CA VAL A 226 -10.04 1.47 -4.19
C VAL A 226 -9.93 -0.05 -4.08
N PHE A 227 -9.45 -0.53 -2.93
CA PHE A 227 -9.44 -1.96 -2.62
C PHE A 227 -10.75 -2.37 -1.94
N SER A 228 -11.23 -3.59 -2.24
CA SER A 228 -12.32 -4.20 -1.49
C SER A 228 -11.94 -4.43 -0.03
N GLY A 229 -12.93 -4.51 0.86
CA GLY A 229 -12.73 -4.77 2.30
C GLY A 229 -11.92 -6.01 2.63
N ASP A 230 -12.02 -7.05 1.78
CA ASP A 230 -11.25 -8.30 1.91
C ASP A 230 -9.86 -8.27 1.27
N SER A 231 -9.42 -7.12 0.73
CA SER A 231 -8.17 -6.93 -0.01
C SER A 231 -7.99 -7.79 -1.28
N LYS A 232 -9.02 -8.52 -1.73
CA LYS A 232 -8.91 -9.44 -2.88
C LYS A 232 -9.19 -8.80 -4.23
N HIS A 233 -9.86 -7.65 -4.23
CA HIS A 233 -10.24 -6.95 -5.45
C HIS A 233 -9.73 -5.51 -5.43
N LEU A 234 -9.23 -5.06 -6.57
CA LEU A 234 -8.95 -3.66 -6.85
C LEU A 234 -10.03 -3.16 -7.83
N ILE A 235 -10.76 -2.13 -7.42
CA ILE A 235 -11.78 -1.48 -8.23
C ILE A 235 -11.17 -0.20 -8.78
N THR A 236 -11.32 0.00 -10.08
CA THR A 236 -10.86 1.20 -10.76
C THR A 236 -11.89 1.73 -11.74
N THR A 237 -11.95 3.04 -11.84
CA THR A 237 -12.69 3.77 -12.87
C THR A 237 -11.84 4.93 -13.34
N SER A 238 -12.15 5.43 -14.53
CA SER A 238 -11.73 6.76 -14.94
C SER A 238 -12.97 7.60 -15.27
N PHE A 239 -12.76 8.90 -15.39
CA PHE A 239 -13.81 9.84 -15.79
C PHE A 239 -14.40 9.47 -17.16
N GLN A 240 -13.58 8.95 -18.09
CA GLN A 240 -13.99 8.69 -19.47
C GLN A 240 -14.45 7.25 -19.73
N MET A 241 -14.05 6.30 -18.87
CA MET A 241 -14.30 4.88 -19.12
C MET A 241 -15.78 4.49 -18.97
N GLN A 242 -16.60 5.30 -18.28
CA GLN A 242 -18.02 5.03 -17.99
C GLN A 242 -18.30 3.59 -17.49
N CYS A 243 -17.31 2.96 -16.86
CA CYS A 243 -17.39 1.61 -16.35
C CYS A 243 -16.39 1.39 -15.20
N PHE A 244 -16.72 0.46 -14.31
CA PHE A 244 -15.78 -0.02 -13.28
C PHE A 244 -15.07 -1.26 -13.78
N HIS A 245 -13.75 -1.28 -13.65
CA HIS A 245 -12.96 -2.49 -13.80
C HIS A 245 -12.65 -3.05 -12.42
N ILE A 246 -12.85 -4.35 -12.24
CA ILE A 246 -12.56 -5.08 -11.02
C ILE A 246 -11.46 -6.10 -11.34
N TYR A 247 -10.32 -5.94 -10.69
CA TYR A 247 -9.14 -6.79 -10.83
C TYR A 247 -8.96 -7.66 -9.60
N LYS A 248 -8.51 -8.90 -9.80
CA LYS A 248 -8.03 -9.75 -8.70
C LYS A 248 -6.66 -9.28 -8.26
N THR A 249 -6.49 -9.01 -6.98
CA THR A 249 -5.21 -8.53 -6.43
C THR A 249 -4.13 -9.61 -6.42
N GLU A 250 -4.50 -10.88 -6.32
CA GLU A 250 -3.57 -12.02 -6.29
C GLU A 250 -2.77 -12.15 -7.60
N CYS A 251 -3.41 -11.98 -8.75
CA CYS A 251 -2.82 -12.22 -10.07
C CYS A 251 -2.88 -11.03 -11.03
N GLY A 252 -3.46 -9.90 -10.63
CA GLY A 252 -3.61 -8.71 -11.47
C GLY A 252 -4.55 -8.88 -12.65
N SER A 253 -5.29 -9.99 -12.76
CA SER A 253 -6.18 -10.25 -13.89
C SER A 253 -7.51 -9.51 -13.75
N LEU A 254 -8.04 -9.01 -14.86
CA LEU A 254 -9.38 -8.45 -14.93
C LEU A 254 -10.41 -9.56 -14.65
N GLU A 255 -11.23 -9.38 -13.62
CA GLU A 255 -12.32 -10.30 -13.29
C GLU A 255 -13.66 -9.83 -13.85
N ARG A 256 -13.91 -8.52 -13.82
CA ARG A 256 -15.21 -7.99 -14.23
C ARG A 256 -15.09 -6.56 -14.75
N ILE A 257 -15.94 -6.27 -15.74
CA ILE A 257 -16.28 -4.91 -16.15
C ILE A 257 -17.75 -4.69 -15.81
N ILE A 258 -18.04 -3.62 -15.06
CA ILE A 258 -19.40 -3.15 -14.80
C ILE A 258 -19.66 -1.99 -15.74
N SER A 259 -20.42 -2.24 -16.80
CA SER A 259 -20.80 -1.25 -17.82
C SER A 259 -22.23 -0.72 -17.61
N ASN A 260 -22.57 0.35 -18.32
CA ASN A 260 -23.84 1.10 -18.23
C ASN A 260 -23.94 1.97 -16.95
N MET A 261 -22.95 2.84 -16.74
CA MET A 261 -23.08 3.91 -15.74
C MET A 261 -24.05 4.98 -16.23
N ASP A 262 -24.85 5.52 -15.31
CA ASP A 262 -25.75 6.64 -15.59
C ASP A 262 -25.00 7.99 -15.51
N GLY A 263 -23.86 8.09 -16.20
CA GLY A 263 -23.01 9.27 -16.27
C GLY A 263 -21.67 9.16 -15.55
N ASP A 264 -20.94 10.26 -15.56
CA ASP A 264 -19.54 10.33 -15.14
C ASP A 264 -19.38 10.15 -13.63
N VAL A 265 -18.32 9.47 -13.23
CA VAL A 265 -18.04 9.11 -11.82
C VAL A 265 -17.00 10.07 -11.26
N CYS A 266 -17.36 10.76 -10.17
CA CYS A 266 -16.49 11.72 -9.49
C CYS A 266 -15.63 11.05 -8.42
N HIS A 267 -16.16 10.04 -7.72
CA HIS A 267 -15.45 9.34 -6.65
C HIS A 267 -16.01 7.93 -6.41
N ILE A 268 -15.18 7.05 -5.85
CA ILE A 268 -15.58 5.73 -5.39
C ILE A 268 -15.02 5.44 -4.00
N ASP A 269 -15.75 4.64 -3.22
CA ASP A 269 -15.25 4.08 -1.96
C ASP A 269 -15.78 2.66 -1.78
N ALA A 270 -15.08 1.84 -0.99
CA ALA A 270 -15.43 0.45 -0.75
C ALA A 270 -15.74 0.20 0.73
N SER A 271 -16.71 -0.68 0.97
CA SER A 271 -17.01 -1.15 2.31
C SER A 271 -15.88 -2.04 2.84
N LEU A 272 -15.55 -1.91 4.13
CA LEU A 272 -14.57 -2.75 4.82
C LEU A 272 -15.12 -4.12 5.22
N GLU A 273 -16.42 -4.21 5.51
CA GLU A 273 -17.06 -5.41 6.07
C GLU A 273 -18.03 -6.09 5.09
N GLY A 274 -18.29 -5.49 3.93
CA GLY A 274 -19.30 -5.94 2.97
C GLY A 274 -18.77 -6.07 1.54
N ASP A 275 -19.44 -6.91 0.74
CA ASP A 275 -19.20 -7.08 -0.70
C ASP A 275 -19.78 -5.91 -1.52
N ILE A 276 -19.60 -4.67 -1.05
CA ILE A 276 -20.21 -3.49 -1.66
C ILE A 276 -19.20 -2.35 -1.86
N PHE A 277 -19.42 -1.58 -2.91
CA PHE A 277 -18.76 -0.30 -3.12
C PHE A 277 -19.76 0.76 -3.56
N ALA A 278 -19.42 2.02 -3.34
CA ALA A 278 -20.24 3.17 -3.66
C ALA A 278 -19.56 4.00 -4.75
N SER A 279 -20.36 4.59 -5.62
CA SER A 279 -19.90 5.55 -6.63
C SER A 279 -20.72 6.83 -6.57
N ALA A 280 -20.03 7.96 -6.57
CA ALA A 280 -20.60 9.30 -6.69
C ALA A 280 -20.62 9.70 -8.17
N HIS A 281 -21.80 10.06 -8.69
CA HIS A 281 -22.00 10.43 -10.09
C HIS A 281 -22.26 11.93 -10.25
N GLU A 282 -21.79 12.52 -11.34
CA GLU A 282 -21.95 13.95 -11.61
C GLU A 282 -23.43 14.38 -11.64
N ALA A 283 -24.33 13.51 -12.10
CA ALA A 283 -25.78 13.74 -12.13
C ALA A 283 -26.46 13.72 -10.74
N GLY A 284 -25.67 13.78 -9.65
CA GLY A 284 -26.19 13.96 -8.30
C GLY A 284 -26.65 12.70 -7.59
N ALA A 285 -26.31 11.53 -8.16
CA ALA A 285 -26.69 10.24 -7.62
C ALA A 285 -25.49 9.53 -6.99
N VAL A 286 -25.76 8.76 -5.93
CA VAL A 286 -24.80 7.81 -5.34
C VAL A 286 -25.32 6.40 -5.59
N ALA A 287 -24.56 5.57 -6.30
CA ALA A 287 -24.95 4.19 -6.54
C ALA A 287 -24.18 3.23 -5.63
N LEU A 288 -24.89 2.23 -5.09
CA LEU A 288 -24.29 1.11 -4.38
C LEU A 288 -24.27 -0.11 -5.27
N TRP A 289 -23.14 -0.79 -5.33
CA TRP A 289 -22.87 -1.92 -6.20
C TRP A 289 -22.37 -3.10 -5.40
N SER A 290 -22.70 -4.32 -5.83
CA SER A 290 -22.05 -5.53 -5.31
C SER A 290 -20.77 -5.80 -6.11
N ILE A 291 -19.66 -6.03 -5.41
CA ILE A 291 -18.36 -6.29 -6.03
C ILE A 291 -18.39 -7.67 -6.72
N SER A 292 -18.86 -8.71 -6.03
CA SER A 292 -18.91 -10.08 -6.56
C SER A 292 -19.84 -10.23 -7.77
N THR A 293 -21.03 -9.64 -7.71
CA THR A 293 -22.06 -9.79 -8.76
C THR A 293 -21.95 -8.73 -9.86
N GLY A 294 -21.33 -7.59 -9.56
CA GLY A 294 -21.30 -6.41 -10.42
C GLY A 294 -22.67 -5.75 -10.64
N LYS A 295 -23.69 -6.11 -9.84
CA LYS A 295 -25.03 -5.54 -9.97
C LYS A 295 -25.16 -4.28 -9.13
N ARG A 296 -25.86 -3.29 -9.69
CA ARG A 296 -26.33 -2.14 -8.91
C ARG A 296 -27.36 -2.60 -7.90
N LEU A 297 -27.05 -2.42 -6.62
CA LEU A 297 -27.93 -2.75 -5.51
C LEU A 297 -28.92 -1.62 -5.25
N ARG A 298 -28.45 -0.37 -5.27
CA ARG A 298 -29.25 0.82 -4.95
C ARG A 298 -28.79 2.04 -5.74
N LEU A 299 -29.73 2.97 -5.91
CA LEU A 299 -29.48 4.33 -6.35
C LEU A 299 -30.00 5.25 -5.24
N LEU A 300 -29.11 6.07 -4.68
CA LEU A 300 -29.37 6.97 -3.57
C LEU A 300 -29.36 8.39 -4.14
N LEU A 301 -30.48 9.08 -3.98
CA LEU A 301 -30.65 10.46 -4.44
C LEU A 301 -30.68 11.38 -3.23
N SER A 302 -30.10 12.56 -3.37
CA SER A 302 -30.30 13.63 -2.39
C SER A 302 -31.76 14.10 -2.42
N PRO A 303 -32.28 14.65 -1.31
CA PRO A 303 -33.62 15.24 -1.28
C PRO A 303 -33.83 16.27 -2.41
N ALA A 304 -32.84 17.13 -2.66
CA ALA A 304 -32.87 18.15 -3.71
C ALA A 304 -33.11 17.55 -5.11
N ASN A 305 -32.38 16.48 -5.45
CA ASN A 305 -32.52 15.80 -6.74
C ASN A 305 -33.75 14.89 -6.85
N SER A 306 -34.35 14.49 -5.73
CA SER A 306 -35.58 13.65 -5.74
C SER A 306 -36.86 14.44 -6.04
N ILE A 307 -36.85 15.75 -5.80
CA ILE A 307 -38.03 16.63 -5.89
C ILE A 307 -38.03 17.44 -7.19
N ALA A 308 -36.85 17.68 -7.79
CA ALA A 308 -36.74 18.53 -8.96
C ALA A 308 -37.19 17.82 -10.26
N GLU A 309 -38.05 18.48 -11.04
CA GLU A 309 -38.48 18.01 -12.38
C GLU A 309 -37.34 18.00 -13.41
N SER A 310 -36.21 18.62 -13.07
CA SER A 310 -34.92 18.54 -13.76
C SER A 310 -33.85 18.33 -12.68
N PRO A 311 -32.95 17.35 -12.79
CA PRO A 311 -31.90 17.15 -11.79
C PRO A 311 -31.14 18.47 -11.63
N THR A 312 -31.15 19.00 -10.40
CA THR A 312 -30.29 20.14 -10.06
C THR A 312 -28.84 19.69 -10.25
N THR A 313 -27.99 20.60 -10.73
CA THR A 313 -26.55 20.43 -10.96
C THR A 313 -25.77 20.28 -9.65
N THR A 314 -26.22 19.37 -8.78
CA THR A 314 -25.59 19.11 -7.50
C THR A 314 -24.89 17.77 -7.58
N SER A 315 -23.61 17.81 -7.94
CA SER A 315 -22.75 16.65 -8.08
C SER A 315 -22.10 16.31 -6.72
N PRO A 316 -22.25 15.08 -6.20
CA PRO A 316 -21.44 14.61 -5.08
C PRO A 316 -19.98 14.53 -5.52
N GLU A 317 -19.10 15.24 -4.83
CA GLU A 317 -17.66 15.17 -5.13
C GLU A 317 -17.01 13.96 -4.46
N TYR A 318 -17.51 13.57 -3.28
CA TYR A 318 -16.94 12.50 -2.47
C TYR A 318 -18.02 11.61 -1.90
N VAL A 319 -17.68 10.33 -1.78
CA VAL A 319 -18.48 9.31 -1.10
C VAL A 319 -17.59 8.53 -0.15
N GLY A 320 -18.14 8.13 1.00
CA GLY A 320 -17.40 7.35 2.00
C GLY A 320 -18.31 6.43 2.82
N PHE A 321 -17.82 5.22 3.11
CA PHE A 321 -18.48 4.30 4.04
C PHE A 321 -18.11 4.59 5.49
N SER A 322 -19.06 4.33 6.41
CA SER A 322 -18.73 4.20 7.83
C SER A 322 -17.81 3.01 8.08
N ALA A 323 -17.05 3.03 9.17
CA ALA A 323 -16.15 1.92 9.52
C ALA A 323 -16.89 0.58 9.68
N ASP A 324 -18.11 0.61 10.20
CA ASP A 324 -18.99 -0.57 10.34
C ASP A 324 -19.74 -0.92 9.05
N SER A 325 -19.54 -0.17 7.96
CA SER A 325 -20.17 -0.36 6.64
C SER A 325 -21.71 -0.28 6.62
N ARG A 326 -22.34 0.20 7.70
CA ARG A 326 -23.81 0.33 7.78
C ARG A 326 -24.33 1.62 7.17
N SER A 327 -23.46 2.62 7.04
CA SER A 327 -23.82 3.92 6.49
C SER A 327 -22.90 4.29 5.33
N VAL A 328 -23.45 5.02 4.37
CA VAL A 328 -22.69 5.70 3.31
C VAL A 328 -23.01 7.18 3.37
N ALA A 329 -21.98 8.02 3.31
CA ALA A 329 -22.10 9.46 3.29
C ALA A 329 -21.64 10.00 1.94
N ALA A 330 -22.30 11.05 1.46
CA ALA A 330 -21.84 11.82 0.30
C ALA A 330 -21.94 13.31 0.55
N ILE A 331 -20.96 14.04 0.02
CA ILE A 331 -20.81 15.48 0.20
C ILE A 331 -21.14 16.17 -1.12
N PHE A 332 -22.06 17.11 -1.06
CA PHE A 332 -22.57 17.87 -2.19
C PHE A 332 -22.10 19.33 -2.04
N PHE A 333 -21.11 19.72 -2.84
CA PHE A 333 -20.43 21.00 -2.64
C PHE A 333 -21.33 22.20 -2.95
N ASN A 334 -22.13 22.13 -4.00
CA ASN A 334 -22.98 23.25 -4.44
C ASN A 334 -24.13 23.57 -3.46
N ASP A 335 -24.57 22.57 -2.69
CA ASP A 335 -25.71 22.72 -1.78
C ASP A 335 -25.28 22.83 -0.31
N ASP A 336 -23.97 22.77 -0.01
CA ASP A 336 -23.45 22.71 1.37
C ASP A 336 -24.04 21.54 2.19
N GLU A 337 -24.51 20.49 1.51
CA GLU A 337 -25.18 19.33 2.11
C GLU A 337 -24.26 18.11 2.21
N THR A 338 -24.34 17.42 3.35
CA THR A 338 -23.85 16.06 3.49
C THR A 338 -25.02 15.14 3.78
N CYS A 339 -25.27 14.19 2.90
CA CYS A 339 -26.33 13.20 3.08
C CYS A 339 -25.72 11.88 3.55
N ILE A 340 -26.41 11.22 4.47
CA ILE A 340 -26.02 9.93 5.04
C ILE A 340 -27.19 8.96 4.85
N TRP A 341 -26.94 7.84 4.19
CA TRP A 341 -27.91 6.78 3.96
C TRP A 341 -27.49 5.51 4.66
N ASP A 342 -28.49 4.70 5.04
CA ASP A 342 -28.30 3.34 5.50
C ASP A 342 -28.03 2.43 4.28
N THR A 343 -26.96 1.64 4.33
CA THR A 343 -26.49 0.86 3.18
C THR A 343 -27.41 -0.33 2.85
N THR A 344 -28.17 -0.82 3.82
CA THR A 344 -29.05 -1.99 3.66
C THR A 344 -30.39 -1.59 3.05
N THR A 345 -30.98 -0.56 3.63
CA THR A 345 -32.31 -0.06 3.28
C THR A 345 -32.25 0.95 2.12
N GLY A 346 -31.15 1.70 2.00
CA GLY A 346 -31.03 2.83 1.09
C GLY A 346 -31.81 4.07 1.56
N HIS A 347 -32.36 4.05 2.77
CA HIS A 347 -33.07 5.21 3.31
C HIS A 347 -32.09 6.28 3.78
N LEU A 348 -32.43 7.53 3.51
CA LEU A 348 -31.72 8.69 4.04
C LEU A 348 -31.92 8.72 5.56
N VAL A 349 -30.82 8.55 6.29
CA VAL A 349 -30.79 8.58 7.76
C VAL A 349 -30.66 10.01 8.26
N ARG A 350 -29.82 10.81 7.59
CA ARG A 350 -29.54 12.19 8.02
C ARG A 350 -29.08 13.05 6.86
N THR A 351 -29.51 14.30 6.86
CA THR A 351 -28.89 15.38 6.08
C THR A 351 -28.26 16.37 7.05
N ILE A 352 -27.01 16.75 6.78
CA ILE A 352 -26.25 17.73 7.55
C ILE A 352 -26.01 18.92 6.63
N GLN A 353 -26.47 20.09 7.05
CA GLN A 353 -26.22 21.37 6.38
C GLN A 353 -24.95 21.98 6.95
N ARG A 354 -23.99 22.37 6.10
CA ARG A 354 -22.83 23.15 6.53
C ARG A 354 -23.31 24.59 6.80
N ASN A 355 -23.34 24.96 8.08
CA ASN A 355 -23.71 26.32 8.49
C ASN A 355 -22.53 27.28 8.28
N LYS A 356 -22.31 27.70 7.02
CA LYS A 356 -21.76 28.99 6.53
C LYS A 356 -20.99 28.76 5.22
N PRO A 357 -21.15 29.65 4.22
CA PRO A 357 -20.38 29.57 3.00
C PRO A 357 -18.95 30.05 3.28
N TYR A 358 -17.98 29.44 2.62
CA TYR A 358 -16.54 29.78 2.64
C TYR A 358 -15.74 29.30 3.86
N ILE A 359 -15.33 28.03 3.84
CA ILE A 359 -13.95 27.68 4.22
C ILE A 359 -13.36 26.80 3.12
N THR A 360 -12.67 27.43 2.17
CA THR A 360 -11.71 26.79 1.28
C THR A 360 -10.48 26.41 2.09
N SER A 361 -10.54 25.29 2.81
CA SER A 361 -9.33 24.56 3.20
C SER A 361 -9.36 23.21 2.51
N HIS A 362 -8.69 23.17 1.35
CA HIS A 362 -8.24 21.93 0.73
C HIS A 362 -7.39 21.16 1.73
N THR A 363 -8.00 20.27 2.48
CA THR A 363 -7.30 19.12 3.02
C THR A 363 -7.44 18.05 1.97
N HIS A 364 -6.43 17.95 1.10
CA HIS A 364 -6.16 16.70 0.42
C HIS A 364 -6.04 15.64 1.50
N PHE A 365 -7.10 14.84 1.70
CA PHE A 365 -7.05 13.69 2.59
C PHE A 365 -6.16 12.65 1.91
N TRP A 366 -4.86 12.81 2.12
CA TRP A 366 -3.89 11.77 1.81
C TRP A 366 -4.30 10.51 2.56
N ASN A 367 -4.24 9.40 1.83
CA ASN A 367 -4.70 8.06 2.19
C ASN A 367 -3.90 7.38 3.33
N THR A 368 -3.40 8.14 4.29
CA THR A 368 -2.59 7.63 5.41
C THR A 368 -3.04 8.27 6.73
N PRO A 369 -3.73 7.53 7.62
CA PRO A 369 -3.92 7.95 9.00
C PRO A 369 -2.57 7.89 9.75
N PRO A 370 -2.38 8.67 10.82
CA PRO A 370 -1.34 8.37 11.79
C PRO A 370 -1.56 6.98 12.38
N PHE A 371 -0.46 6.25 12.57
CA PHE A 371 -0.42 4.89 13.11
C PHE A 371 -1.41 4.68 14.27
N GLY A 372 -2.33 3.73 14.11
CA GLY A 372 -3.18 3.21 15.19
C GLY A 372 -4.67 3.55 15.14
N THR A 373 -5.16 4.32 14.16
CA THR A 373 -6.61 4.54 13.96
C THR A 373 -7.10 3.87 12.68
N PRO A 374 -8.22 3.12 12.71
CA PRO A 374 -8.78 2.52 11.49
C PRO A 374 -9.18 3.63 10.50
N LYS A 375 -8.84 3.41 9.23
CA LYS A 375 -8.90 4.36 8.09
C LYS A 375 -10.20 5.21 8.02
N ASN A 376 -11.34 4.64 8.43
CA ASN A 376 -12.65 5.28 8.33
C ASN A 376 -13.07 6.02 9.60
N GLU A 377 -12.47 5.76 10.77
CA GLU A 377 -12.65 6.63 11.94
C GLU A 377 -12.02 8.00 11.68
N ALA A 378 -10.85 8.06 11.02
CA ALA A 378 -10.20 9.33 10.72
C ALA A 378 -11.00 10.18 9.72
N ILE A 379 -11.60 9.57 8.69
CA ILE A 379 -12.45 10.28 7.71
C ILE A 379 -13.73 10.78 8.38
N LEU A 380 -14.45 9.93 9.13
CA LEU A 380 -15.66 10.35 9.83
C LEU A 380 -15.37 11.34 10.97
N THR A 381 -14.25 11.19 11.70
CA THR A 381 -13.84 12.11 12.78
C THR A 381 -13.32 13.43 12.21
N ALA A 382 -12.65 13.43 11.05
CA ALA A 382 -12.26 14.65 10.36
C ALA A 382 -13.47 15.35 9.70
N LEU A 383 -14.43 14.59 9.18
CA LEU A 383 -15.71 15.12 8.69
C LEU A 383 -16.55 15.69 9.85
N LEU A 384 -16.54 15.05 11.03
CA LEU A 384 -17.19 15.54 12.24
C LEU A 384 -16.44 16.72 12.90
N SER A 385 -15.11 16.81 12.78
CA SER A 385 -14.33 17.92 13.33
C SER A 385 -14.42 19.19 12.47
N LEU A 386 -14.61 19.06 11.15
CA LEU A 386 -14.96 20.16 10.24
C LEU A 386 -16.37 20.73 10.47
N ILE A 387 -17.23 20.05 11.23
CA ILE A 387 -18.59 20.50 11.58
C ILE A 387 -18.61 21.26 12.93
N ASN A 388 -17.55 21.17 13.74
CA ASN A 388 -17.50 21.69 15.12
C ASN A 388 -16.68 22.98 15.30
N TYR A 389 -16.35 23.70 14.22
CA TYR A 389 -15.67 25.01 14.29
C TYR A 389 -16.46 26.13 13.59
#